data_AF-L1K2E2-F1
#
_entry.id   AF-L1K2E2-F1
#
_cell.length_a   1.000
_cell.length_b   1.000
_cell.length_c   1.000
_cell.angle_alpha   90.00
_cell.angle_beta   90.00
_cell.angle_gamma   90.00
#
_symmetry.space_group_name_H-M   'P 1'
#
loop_
_entity.id
_entity.type
_entity.pdbx_description
1 polymer ?
#
loop_
_entity_poly.entity_id
_entity_poly.type
_entity_poly.pdbx_seq_one_letter_code
_entity_poly.pdbx_strand_id
1 'polypeptide(L)'
;MSVEGLKEVKLPAGVTAKDILHTAPYNAYNPQQNQTKHCYAKYNEFFRCAGVHGEDAKECKKIKHHFISLCPVEWIEKWNDQREAGTFPGPL
;
A
#
# COMPACT_ATOMS: atom_id res chain seq x y z
N MET A 1 9.46 30.99 -10.92
CA MET A 1 8.35 30.12 -11.40
C MET A 1 7.53 29.75 -10.18
N SER A 2 6.41 30.44 -9.99
CA SER A 2 5.57 30.35 -8.80
C SER A 2 4.95 28.97 -8.67
N VAL A 3 5.16 28.33 -7.52
CA VAL A 3 4.49 27.09 -7.09
C VAL A 3 3.09 27.44 -6.59
N GLU A 4 2.20 27.87 -7.49
CA GLU A 4 0.79 28.16 -7.19
C GLU A 4 -0.17 27.03 -7.62
N GLY A 5 0.35 25.81 -7.81
CA GLY A 5 -0.38 24.72 -8.46
C GLY A 5 -0.67 23.46 -7.65
N LEU A 6 -0.12 23.27 -6.44
CA LEU A 6 -0.41 22.06 -5.64
C LEU A 6 -1.72 22.22 -4.86
N LYS A 7 -2.83 22.42 -5.58
CA LYS A 7 -4.17 22.27 -5.02
C LYS A 7 -4.40 20.79 -4.70
N GLU A 8 -4.35 20.50 -3.40
CA GLU A 8 -4.93 19.35 -2.71
C GLU A 8 -4.81 17.99 -3.43
N VAL A 9 -3.64 17.36 -3.31
CA VAL A 9 -3.57 15.90 -3.41
C VAL A 9 -4.39 15.36 -2.24
N LYS A 10 -5.59 14.82 -2.51
CA LYS A 10 -6.35 14.04 -1.53
C LYS A 10 -5.53 12.80 -1.16
N LEU A 11 -4.76 12.94 -0.09
CA LEU A 11 -4.00 11.84 0.48
C LEU A 11 -4.97 10.82 1.08
N PRO A 12 -4.77 9.51 0.86
CA PRO A 12 -5.54 8.50 1.57
C PRO A 12 -5.35 8.70 3.08
N ALA A 13 -6.42 8.49 3.85
CA ALA A 13 -6.43 8.77 5.29
C ALA A 13 -5.24 8.10 6.00
N GLY A 14 -4.36 8.92 6.59
CA GLY A 14 -3.21 8.45 7.38
C GLY A 14 -1.82 8.58 6.76
N VAL A 15 -1.66 9.20 5.58
CA VAL A 15 -0.34 9.42 4.95
C VAL A 15 0.18 10.84 5.24
N THR A 16 1.39 10.97 5.80
CA THR A 16 2.02 12.27 6.08
C THR A 16 2.93 12.73 4.95
N ALA A 17 3.22 14.04 4.85
CA ALA A 17 4.10 14.60 3.81
C ALA A 17 5.52 13.99 3.79
N LYS A 18 6.01 13.49 4.93
CA LYS A 18 7.31 12.82 5.03
C LYS A 18 7.30 11.43 4.38
N ASP A 19 6.13 10.77 4.38
CA ASP A 19 5.93 9.49 3.70
C ASP A 19 5.85 9.69 2.18
N ILE A 20 5.57 10.90 1.68
CA ILE A 20 5.51 11.21 0.24
C ILE A 20 6.91 11.32 -0.39
N LEU A 21 7.94 11.66 0.40
CA LEU A 21 9.32 11.82 -0.08
C LEU A 21 10.06 10.49 -0.29
N HIS A 22 9.50 9.38 0.19
CA HIS A 22 10.03 8.03 0.00
C HIS A 22 8.98 7.15 -0.66
N THR A 23 9.40 6.19 -1.47
CA THR A 23 8.51 5.25 -2.19
C THR A 23 8.99 3.81 -2.01
N ALA A 24 8.22 2.85 -2.50
CA ALA A 24 8.58 1.44 -2.44
C ALA A 24 9.93 1.18 -3.15
N PRO A 25 10.85 0.41 -2.55
CA PRO A 25 12.14 0.10 -3.15
C PRO A 25 12.01 -0.85 -4.35
N TYR A 26 13.06 -0.90 -5.17
CA TYR A 26 13.16 -1.90 -6.23
C TYR A 26 13.12 -3.32 -5.67
N ASN A 27 12.35 -4.19 -6.31
CA ASN A 27 12.19 -5.59 -5.94
C ASN A 27 12.78 -6.51 -7.00
N ALA A 28 13.91 -7.14 -6.68
CA ALA A 28 14.62 -8.05 -7.59
C ALA A 28 13.84 -9.32 -7.95
N TYR A 29 12.82 -9.71 -7.17
CA TYR A 29 11.93 -10.84 -7.50
C TYR A 29 10.89 -10.47 -8.56
N ASN A 30 10.62 -9.17 -8.74
CA ASN A 30 9.72 -8.63 -9.76
C ASN A 30 10.45 -7.59 -10.62
N PRO A 31 11.49 -8.00 -11.38
CA PRO A 31 12.29 -7.07 -12.19
C PRO A 31 11.57 -6.61 -13.47
N GLN A 32 10.45 -7.25 -13.81
CA GLN A 32 9.70 -7.02 -15.03
C GLN A 32 8.81 -5.77 -14.92
N GLN A 33 8.42 -5.19 -16.06
CA GLN A 33 7.54 -4.02 -16.09
C GLN A 33 6.17 -4.25 -15.43
N ASN A 34 5.65 -5.49 -15.44
CA ASN A 34 4.41 -5.81 -14.76
C ASN A 34 4.60 -5.94 -13.24
N GLN A 35 4.23 -4.89 -12.50
CA GLN A 35 4.33 -4.81 -11.04
C GLN A 35 3.09 -5.33 -10.28
N THR A 36 2.12 -5.92 -10.97
CA THR A 36 0.87 -6.44 -10.36
C THR A 36 1.15 -7.42 -9.22
N LYS A 37 2.08 -8.36 -9.42
CA LYS A 37 2.47 -9.35 -8.40
C LYS A 37 3.17 -8.70 -7.20
N HIS A 38 3.92 -7.62 -7.44
CA HIS A 38 4.61 -6.89 -6.38
C HIS A 38 3.61 -6.17 -5.47
N CYS A 39 2.65 -5.45 -6.05
CA CYS A 39 1.54 -4.83 -5.34
C CYS A 39 0.77 -5.88 -4.51
N TYR A 40 0.31 -6.97 -5.15
CA TYR A 40 -0.48 -8.00 -4.47
C TYR A 40 0.27 -8.69 -3.32
N ALA A 41 1.57 -8.97 -3.50
CA ALA A 41 2.40 -9.54 -2.44
C ALA A 41 2.51 -8.58 -1.24
N LYS A 42 2.76 -7.28 -1.48
CA LYS A 42 2.88 -6.29 -0.41
C LYS A 42 1.58 -6.02 0.33
N TYR A 43 0.45 -6.05 -0.38
CA TYR A 43 -0.87 -5.96 0.25
C TYR A 43 -1.10 -7.11 1.24
N ASN A 44 -0.87 -8.37 0.81
CA ASN A 44 -1.06 -9.52 1.70
C ASN A 44 -0.02 -9.58 2.83
N GLU A 45 1.22 -9.15 2.59
CA GLU A 45 2.25 -9.05 3.61
C GLU A 45 1.85 -8.10 4.75
N PHE A 46 1.17 -7.00 4.43
CA PHE A 46 0.65 -6.08 5.45
C PHE A 46 -0.39 -6.77 6.35
N PHE A 47 -1.40 -7.43 5.77
CA PHE A 47 -2.44 -8.07 6.57
C PHE A 47 -1.90 -9.23 7.41
N ARG A 48 -0.94 -9.99 6.89
CA ARG A 48 -0.20 -10.98 7.68
C ARG A 48 0.56 -10.34 8.84
N CYS A 49 1.26 -9.22 8.58
CA CYS A 49 1.97 -8.47 9.61
C CYS A 49 1.02 -7.95 10.69
N ALA A 50 -0.11 -7.36 10.27
CA ALA A 50 -1.14 -6.84 11.15
C ALA A 50 -1.78 -7.94 12.00
N GLY A 51 -1.98 -9.14 11.44
CA GLY A 51 -2.49 -10.30 12.19
C GLY A 51 -1.55 -10.80 13.29
N VAL A 52 -0.22 -10.66 13.14
CA VAL A 52 0.76 -11.10 14.14
C VAL A 52 1.12 -10.00 15.14
N HIS A 53 1.33 -8.77 14.66
CA HIS A 53 1.90 -7.67 15.45
C HIS A 53 0.91 -6.54 15.75
N GLY A 54 -0.27 -6.55 15.14
CA GLY A 54 -1.21 -5.43 15.14
C GLY A 54 -0.89 -4.41 14.04
N GLU A 55 -1.92 -3.69 13.58
CA GLU A 55 -1.82 -2.72 12.49
C GLU A 55 -0.87 -1.55 12.78
N ASP A 56 -0.71 -1.21 14.07
CA ASP A 56 0.07 -0.06 14.51
C ASP A 56 1.57 -0.30 14.64
N ALA A 57 2.01 -1.56 14.48
CA ALA A 57 3.41 -1.92 14.58
C ALA A 57 4.25 -1.17 13.52
N LYS A 58 5.42 -0.66 13.95
CA LYS A 58 6.32 0.14 13.10
C LYS A 58 6.73 -0.58 11.82
N GLU A 59 6.91 -1.90 11.88
CA GLU A 59 7.27 -2.71 10.70
C GLU A 59 6.09 -2.86 9.74
N CYS A 60 4.86 -3.03 10.24
CA CYS A 60 3.67 -3.11 9.38
C CYS A 60 3.36 -1.76 8.72
N LYS A 61 3.62 -0.63 9.39
CA LYS A 61 3.46 0.72 8.81
C LYS A 61 4.34 0.94 7.56
N LYS A 62 5.57 0.41 7.54
CA LYS A 62 6.44 0.46 6.36
C LYS A 62 5.84 -0.34 5.20
N ILE A 63 5.33 -1.53 5.47
CA ILE A 63 4.71 -2.39 4.45
C ILE A 63 3.44 -1.72 3.91
N LYS A 64 2.67 -1.06 4.80
CA LYS A 64 1.50 -0.27 4.43
C LYS A 64 1.83 0.82 3.43
N HIS A 65 2.87 1.59 3.72
CA HIS A 65 3.36 2.63 2.82
C HIS A 65 3.77 2.07 1.44
N HIS A 66 4.45 0.91 1.41
CA HIS A 66 4.85 0.29 0.15
C HIS A 66 3.68 -0.13 -0.73
N PHE A 67 2.66 -0.82 -0.18
CA PHE A 67 1.54 -1.25 -1.03
C PHE A 67 0.69 -0.07 -1.49
N ILE A 68 0.53 0.99 -0.67
CA ILE A 68 -0.15 2.23 -1.09
C ILE A 68 0.60 2.90 -2.25
N SER A 69 1.93 2.82 -2.26
CA SER A 69 2.76 3.39 -3.33
C SER A 69 2.72 2.58 -4.64
N LEU A 70 2.48 1.27 -4.55
CA LEU A 70 2.52 0.35 -5.69
C LEU A 70 1.15 0.06 -6.30
N CYS A 71 0.12 -0.03 -5.47
CA CYS A 71 -1.20 -0.50 -5.87
C CYS A 71 -2.11 0.66 -6.30
N PRO A 72 -2.92 0.48 -7.37
CA PRO A 72 -4.03 1.38 -7.64
C PRO A 72 -4.99 1.45 -6.45
N VAL A 73 -5.48 2.65 -6.12
CA VAL A 73 -6.41 2.87 -5.00
C VAL A 73 -7.67 2.01 -5.14
N GLU A 74 -8.23 1.93 -6.34
CA GLU A 74 -9.40 1.11 -6.66
C GLU A 74 -9.21 -0.38 -6.29
N TRP A 75 -8.00 -0.92 -6.48
CA TRP A 75 -7.71 -2.31 -6.13
C TRP A 75 -7.68 -2.51 -4.64
N ILE A 76 -7.07 -1.57 -3.91
CA ILE A 76 -7.01 -1.59 -2.45
C ILE A 76 -8.42 -1.54 -1.87
N GLU A 77 -9.25 -0.59 -2.31
CA GLU A 77 -10.64 -0.45 -1.85
C GLU A 77 -11.43 -1.73 -2.09
N LYS A 78 -11.40 -2.26 -3.32
CA LYS A 78 -12.10 -3.50 -3.66
C LYS A 78 -11.62 -4.70 -2.82
N TRP A 79 -10.32 -4.82 -2.56
CA TRP A 79 -9.80 -5.91 -1.74
C TRP A 79 -10.12 -5.73 -0.26
N ASN A 80 -10.21 -4.50 0.23
CA ASN A 80 -10.66 -4.21 1.59
C ASN A 80 -12.13 -4.64 1.75
N ASP A 81 -13.01 -4.22 0.84
CA ASP A 81 -14.42 -4.62 0.84
C ASP A 81 -14.57 -6.15 0.82
N GLN A 82 -13.76 -6.84 -0.01
CA GLN A 82 -13.74 -8.30 -0.07
C GLN A 82 -13.27 -8.95 1.25
N ARG A 83 -12.30 -8.36 1.95
CA ARG A 83 -11.84 -8.86 3.25
C ARG A 83 -12.88 -8.61 4.34
N GLU A 84 -13.53 -7.45 4.36
CA GLU A 84 -14.64 -7.16 5.27
C GLU A 84 -15.83 -8.10 5.04
N ALA A 85 -16.14 -8.41 3.77
CA ALA A 85 -17.16 -9.38 3.40
C ALA A 85 -16.73 -10.85 3.59
N GLY A 86 -15.47 -11.13 3.93
CA GLY A 86 -14.95 -12.50 4.07
C GLY A 86 -14.85 -13.29 2.76
N THR A 87 -14.84 -12.61 1.60
CA THR A 87 -14.82 -13.22 0.26
C THR A 87 -13.48 -13.07 -0.47
N PHE A 88 -12.47 -12.52 0.19
CA PHE A 88 -11.15 -12.31 -0.40
C PHE A 88 -10.45 -13.64 -0.72
N PRO A 89 -10.02 -13.89 -1.97
CA PRO A 89 -9.46 -15.18 -2.40
C PRO A 89 -7.99 -15.38 -2.03
N GLY A 90 -7.33 -14.36 -1.48
CA GLY A 90 -5.91 -14.41 -1.15
C GLY A 90 -5.62 -14.96 0.25
N PRO A 91 -4.33 -15.21 0.55
CA PRO A 91 -3.91 -15.74 1.84
C PRO A 91 -4.18 -14.74 2.98
N LEU A 92 -4.47 -15.29 4.16
CA LEU A 92 -4.61 -14.54 5.42
C LEU A 92 -3.26 -14.08 5.95
#